data_AF-A0A3D0WUH9-F1
#
_entry.id   AF-A0A3D0WUH9-F1
#
_cell.length_a   1.000
_cell.length_b   1.000
_cell.length_c   1.000
_cell.angle_alpha   90.00
_cell.angle_beta   90.00
_cell.angle_gamma   90.00
#
_symmetry.space_group_name_H-M   'P 1'
#
loop_
_entity.id
_entity.type
_entity.pdbx_description
1 polymer ?
#
loop_
_entity_poly.entity_id
_entity_poly.type
_entity_poly.pdbx_seq_one_letter_code
_entity_poly.pdbx_strand_id
1 'polypeptide(L)' 'GKSMALDEIYAEISSYPCRWIIWTGGEPTLQLNEEIVAFFKDKGYRQAIETNGARRGPSGIDYITCSPKQQFGKI' A
#
# COMPACT_ATOMS: atom_id res chain seq x y z
N GLY A 1 13.06 0.44 -9.32
CA GLY A 1 12.02 1.49 -9.37
C GLY A 1 12.65 2.85 -9.14
N LYS A 2 11.90 3.92 -9.35
CA LYS A 2 12.29 5.31 -9.01
C LYS A 2 11.75 5.62 -7.60
N SER A 3 12.59 6.20 -6.73
CA SER A 3 12.11 6.75 -5.46
C SER A 3 11.32 8.03 -5.73
N MET A 4 10.13 8.14 -5.12
CA MET A 4 9.24 9.28 -5.25
C MET A 4 8.78 9.73 -3.86
N ALA A 5 8.67 11.05 -3.67
CA ALA A 5 8.02 11.62 -2.49
C ALA A 5 6.49 11.45 -2.58
N LEU A 6 5.80 11.54 -1.44
CA LEU A 6 4.34 11.36 -1.39
C LEU A 6 3.58 12.37 -2.24
N ASP A 7 4.04 13.62 -2.27
CA ASP A 7 3.42 14.66 -3.10
C ASP A 7 3.61 14.40 -4.59
N GLU A 8 4.73 13.78 -5.00
CA GLU A 8 4.94 13.39 -6.40
C GLU A 8 3.99 12.25 -6.78
N ILE A 9 3.83 11.25 -5.91
CA ILE A 9 2.88 10.14 -6.13
C ILE A 9 1.46 10.69 -6.20
N TYR A 10 1.09 11.59 -5.28
CA TYR A 10 -0.23 12.22 -5.30
C TYR A 10 -0.47 13.02 -6.57
N ALA A 11 0.49 13.85 -6.99
CA ALA A 11 0.37 14.62 -8.22
C ALA A 11 0.09 13.70 -9.41
N GLU A 12 0.83 12.60 -9.53
CA GLU A 12 0.64 11.60 -10.59
C GLU A 12 -0.77 10.99 -10.55
N ILE A 13 -1.18 10.44 -9.40
CA ILE A 13 -2.44 9.70 -9.32
C ILE A 13 -3.68 10.60 -9.28
N SER A 14 -3.53 11.88 -8.90
CA SER A 14 -4.64 12.83 -8.75
C SER A 14 -5.34 13.17 -10.07
N SER A 15 -4.65 12.96 -11.20
CA SER A 15 -5.19 13.14 -12.54
C SER A 15 -6.24 12.08 -12.91
N TYR A 16 -6.24 10.93 -12.24
CA TYR A 16 -7.19 9.85 -12.48
C TYR A 16 -8.44 10.02 -11.61
N PRO A 17 -9.64 9.70 -12.13
CA PRO A 17 -10.89 9.84 -11.37
C PRO A 17 -11.06 8.80 -10.26
N CYS A 18 -10.20 7.77 -10.22
CA CYS A 18 -10.28 6.71 -9.23
C CYS A 18 -9.93 7.22 -7.82
N ARG A 19 -10.70 6.80 -6.81
CA ARG A 19 -10.46 7.08 -5.38
C ARG A 19 -10.13 5.83 -4.57
N TRP A 20 -9.72 4.77 -5.25
CA TRP A 20 -9.18 3.56 -4.64
C TRP A 20 -7.71 3.41 -4.98
N ILE A 21 -6.87 3.26 -3.97
CA ILE A 21 -5.48 2.86 -4.11
C ILE A 21 -5.36 1.40 -3.68
N ILE A 22 -4.70 0.59 -4.50
CA ILE A 22 -4.34 -0.78 -4.15
C ILE A 22 -2.83 -0.82 -3.93
N TRP A 23 -2.42 -0.95 -2.68
CA TRP A 23 -1.03 -1.11 -2.30
C TRP A 23 -0.61 -2.55 -2.53
N THR A 24 0.27 -2.73 -3.52
CA THR A 24 0.84 -4.02 -3.90
C THR A 24 2.36 -3.84 -4.11
N GLY A 25 2.99 -4.78 -4.79
CA GLY A 25 4.43 -4.82 -5.05
C GLY A 25 5.00 -6.17 -4.64
N GLY A 26 6.32 -6.27 -4.47
CA GLY A 26 6.93 -7.49 -3.91
C GLY A 26 6.29 -7.86 -2.56
N GLU A 27 6.57 -7.06 -1.52
CA GLU A 27 5.79 -7.07 -0.28
C GLU A 27 5.56 -5.61 0.14
N PRO A 28 4.32 -5.09 0.10
CA PRO A 28 4.06 -3.67 0.33
C PRO A 28 4.41 -3.22 1.76
N THR A 29 4.30 -4.09 2.76
CA THR A 29 4.65 -3.76 4.17
C THR A 29 6.14 -3.50 4.40
N LEU A 30 7.00 -3.64 3.37
CA LEU A 30 8.39 -3.21 3.42
C LEU A 30 8.56 -1.68 3.32
N GLN A 31 7.58 -0.98 2.74
CA GLN A 31 7.65 0.46 2.47
C GLN A 31 6.41 1.20 2.97
N LEU A 32 5.22 0.58 2.86
CA LEU A 32 3.97 1.16 3.29
C LEU A 32 3.91 1.24 4.81
N ASN A 33 3.59 2.42 5.33
CA ASN A 33 3.50 2.71 6.77
C ASN A 33 2.25 3.56 7.09
N GLU A 34 2.02 3.83 8.38
CA GLU A 34 0.85 4.57 8.85
C GLU A 34 0.78 6.01 8.30
N GLU A 35 1.90 6.71 8.18
CA GLU A 35 1.95 8.09 7.68
C GLU A 35 1.51 8.19 6.22
N ILE A 36 1.95 7.25 5.39
CA ILE A 36 1.56 7.15 3.98
C ILE A 36 0.05 6.92 3.87
N VAL A 37 -0.48 5.97 4.66
CA VAL A 37 -1.91 5.65 4.63
C VAL A 37 -2.74 6.83 5.10
N ALA A 38 -2.35 7.50 6.19
CA ALA A 38 -3.01 8.71 6.67
C ALA A 38 -3.02 9.82 5.62
N PHE A 39 -1.88 10.08 4.97
CA PHE A 39 -1.75 11.11 3.94
C PHE A 39 -2.76 10.96 2.78
N PHE A 40 -2.99 9.73 2.30
CA PHE A 40 -3.96 9.48 1.23
C PHE A 40 -5.41 9.41 1.76
N LYS A 41 -5.61 9.04 3.02
CA LYS A 41 -6.92 9.09 3.69
C LYS A 41 -7.44 10.53 3.76
N ASP A 42 -6.59 11.48 4.16
CA ASP A 42 -6.92 12.90 4.24
C ASP A 42 -7.27 13.51 2.88
N LYS A 43 -6.79 12.89 1.80
CA LYS A 43 -7.09 13.26 0.40
C LYS A 43 -8.33 12.54 -0.16
N GLY A 44 -9.04 11.78 0.66
CA GLY A 44 -10.29 11.12 0.31
C GLY A 44 -10.12 9.80 -0.46
N TYR A 45 -8.92 9.19 -0.44
CA TYR A 45 -8.72 7.88 -1.04
C TYR A 45 -9.06 6.75 -0.05
N ARG A 46 -9.83 5.78 -0.54
CA ARG A 46 -9.95 4.46 0.07
C ARG A 46 -8.76 3.60 -0.33
N GLN A 47 -8.32 2.72 0.55
CA GLN A 47 -7.05 2.02 0.39
C GLN A 47 -7.20 0.54 0.67
N ALA A 48 -6.74 -0.29 -0.26
CA ALA A 48 -6.62 -1.73 -0.10
C ALA A 48 -5.13 -2.14 -0.08
N ILE A 49 -4.83 -3.29 0.50
CA ILE A 49 -3.48 -3.90 0.48
C ILE A 49 -3.54 -5.35 -0.01
N GLU A 50 -2.55 -5.74 -0.82
CA GLU A 50 -2.28 -7.12 -1.21
C GLU A 50 -0.94 -7.55 -0.61
N THR A 51 -0.97 -8.39 0.44
CA THR A 51 0.23 -8.75 1.23
C THR A 51 0.44 -10.27 1.32
N ASN A 52 1.69 -10.68 1.52
CA ASN A 52 2.04 -12.06 1.87
C ASN A 52 1.75 -12.41 3.34
N GLY A 53 1.42 -11.41 4.17
CA GLY A 53 1.03 -11.59 5.57
C GLY A 53 2.18 -11.81 6.56
N ALA A 54 3.45 -11.70 6.14
CA ALA A 54 4.60 -11.91 7.01
C ALA A 54 4.87 -10.75 7.99
N ARG A 55 4.29 -9.57 7.74
CA ARG A 55 4.38 -8.39 8.60
C ARG A 55 3.01 -7.78 8.82
N ARG A 56 2.84 -7.11 9.95
CA ARG A 56 1.63 -6.32 10.21
C ARG A 56 1.62 -5.10 9.28
N GLY A 57 0.55 -4.95 8.49
CA GLY A 57 0.32 -3.74 7.71
C GLY A 57 -0.25 -2.59 8.53
N PRO A 58 -0.31 -1.37 7.96
CA PRO A 58 -0.89 -0.21 8.62
C PRO A 58 -2.37 -0.40 8.97
N SER A 59 -2.79 0.16 10.09
CA SER A 59 -4.15 0.02 10.63
C SER A 59 -5.21 0.76 9.81
N GLY A 60 -4.83 1.82 9.07
CA GLY A 60 -5.77 2.66 8.31
C GLY A 60 -6.28 2.08 6.98
N ILE A 61 -5.88 0.85 6.63
CA ILE A 61 -6.27 0.16 5.39
C ILE A 61 -7.73 -0.29 5.47
N ASP A 62 -8.50 0.02 4.41
CA ASP A 62 -9.94 -0.26 4.34
C ASP A 62 -10.25 -1.71 3.93
N TYR A 63 -9.37 -2.34 3.15
CA TYR A 63 -9.56 -3.71 2.67
C TYR A 63 -8.23 -4.47 2.58
N ILE A 64 -8.21 -5.70 3.09
CA ILE A 64 -6.98 -6.50 3.17
C ILE A 64 -7.18 -7.80 2.41
N THR A 65 -6.37 -7.99 1.37
CA THR A 65 -6.16 -9.29 0.73
C THR A 65 -4.84 -9.86 1.22
N CYS A 66 -4.91 -11.00 1.90
CA CYS A 66 -3.71 -11.74 2.34
C CYS A 66 -3.57 -13.02 1.51
N SER A 67 -2.40 -13.21 0.89
CA SER A 67 -2.02 -14.45 0.21
C SER A 67 -0.81 -15.07 0.92
N PRO A 68 -1.06 -15.87 1.99
CA PRO A 68 0.01 -16.44 2.80
C PRO A 68 1.02 -17.22 1.96
N LYS A 69 2.30 -17.04 2.25
CA LYS A 69 3.37 -17.84 1.66
C LYS A 69 3.97 -18.70 2.77
N GLN A 70 3.79 -20.01 2.68
CA GLN A 70 4.12 -20.96 3.75
C GLN A 70 5.63 -21.27 3.86
N GLN A 71 6.44 -20.90 2.86
CA GLN A 71 7.87 -21.18 2.81
C GLN A 71 8.65 -19.95 2.34
N PHE A 72 9.15 -19.16 3.29
CA PHE A 72 10.24 -18.22 3.03
C PHE A 72 11.54 -18.94 3.38
N GLY A 73 12.19 -19.61 2.42
CA GLY A 73 13.54 -20.16 2.61
C GLY A 73 13.69 -21.68 2.77
N LYS A 74 12.91 -22.50 2.06
CA LYS A 74 13.35 -23.86 1.72
C LYS A 74 13.48 -23.98 0.21
N ILE A 75 14.70 -23.82 -0.26
CA ILE A 75 15.17 -24.40 -1.53
C ILE A 75 15.85 -25.72 -1.14
#